data_AF-A0A368UWZ0-F1
#
_entry.id   AF-A0A368UWZ0-F1
#
_cell.length_a   1.000
_cell.length_b   1.000
_cell.length_c   1.000
_cell.angle_alpha   90.00
_cell.angle_beta   90.00
_cell.angle_gamma   90.00
#
_symmetry.space_group_name_H-M   'P 1'
#
loop_
_entity.id
_entity.type
_entity.pdbx_description
1 polymer ?
#
loop_
_entity_poly.entity_id
_entity_poly.type
_entity_poly.pdbx_seq_one_letter_code
_entity_poly.pdbx_strand_id
1 'polypeptide(L)'
;MITVQHRFIDHQINSTTETLIIGTFNPETADNDAEFFYGRSRNYLWRLLPTAFGKADLKGASKQKKLDFIREHKIDLTDLIEEIQVEEGQEANYYDGYIDNTVTRWKNIISLIDTLPNLKRVCFTRKTFSDIPNMKKQLSEIQKHCNNKGIAFQALTTPARFYREDKQTEWTNFLLNGNK
;
A
#
# COMPACT_ATOMS: atom_id res chain seq x y z
N MET A 1 -16.04 15.76 -15.89
CA MET A 1 -15.64 14.86 -14.80
C MET A 1 -15.27 13.54 -15.41
N ILE A 2 -14.09 13.03 -15.08
CA ILE A 2 -13.53 11.77 -15.59
C ILE A 2 -13.42 10.81 -14.41
N THR A 3 -13.93 9.59 -14.60
CA THR A 3 -13.77 8.51 -13.62
C THR A 3 -12.44 7.82 -13.86
N VAL A 4 -11.62 7.73 -12.82
CA VAL A 4 -10.33 7.06 -12.86
C VAL A 4 -10.35 5.90 -11.88
N GLN A 5 -10.12 4.70 -12.39
CA GLN A 5 -10.06 3.48 -11.58
C GLN A 5 -8.64 3.21 -11.10
N HIS A 6 -8.54 2.37 -10.08
CA HIS A 6 -7.26 1.85 -9.63
C HIS A 6 -6.64 0.91 -10.68
N ARG A 7 -5.38 1.13 -11.03
CA ARG A 7 -4.63 0.38 -12.05
C ARG A 7 -4.55 -1.13 -11.82
N PHE A 8 -4.49 -1.55 -10.57
CA PHE A 8 -4.43 -2.97 -10.19
C PHE A 8 -5.72 -3.42 -9.49
N ILE A 9 -6.88 -2.97 -9.97
CA ILE A 9 -8.18 -3.33 -9.39
C ILE A 9 -8.39 -4.85 -9.32
N ASP A 10 -7.89 -5.58 -10.33
CA ASP A 10 -8.00 -7.05 -10.43
C ASP A 10 -6.94 -7.82 -9.62
N HIS A 11 -6.06 -7.13 -8.87
CA HIS A 11 -5.05 -7.82 -8.08
C HIS A 11 -5.69 -8.64 -6.95
N GLN A 12 -5.52 -9.96 -7.05
CA GLN A 12 -6.02 -10.91 -6.07
C GLN A 12 -5.01 -11.11 -4.96
N ILE A 13 -5.44 -10.84 -3.72
CA ILE A 13 -4.62 -11.04 -2.53
C ILE A 13 -4.52 -12.52 -2.20
N ASN A 14 -3.32 -12.99 -1.89
CA ASN A 14 -3.09 -14.38 -1.51
C ASN A 14 -3.68 -14.69 -0.10
N SER A 15 -4.45 -15.77 0.04
CA SER A 15 -5.08 -16.13 1.33
C SER A 15 -4.09 -16.53 2.43
N THR A 16 -2.83 -16.82 2.08
CA THR A 16 -1.76 -17.13 3.03
C THR A 16 -1.01 -15.89 3.53
N THR A 17 -1.43 -14.69 3.12
CA THR A 17 -0.83 -13.41 3.52
C THR A 17 -0.79 -13.24 5.04
N GLU A 18 0.39 -12.92 5.57
CA GLU A 18 0.63 -12.59 6.97
C GLU A 18 0.87 -11.08 7.19
N THR A 19 1.28 -10.36 6.14
CA THR A 19 1.49 -8.91 6.16
C THR A 19 0.79 -8.24 4.99
N LEU A 20 -0.16 -7.36 5.26
CA LEU A 20 -0.84 -6.55 4.24
C LEU A 20 -0.31 -5.11 4.26
N ILE A 21 0.18 -4.63 3.13
CA ILE A 21 0.66 -3.25 2.96
C ILE A 21 -0.39 -2.47 2.17
N ILE A 22 -0.86 -1.36 2.75
CA ILE A 22 -1.90 -0.50 2.18
C ILE A 22 -1.28 0.82 1.69
N GLY A 23 -1.40 1.10 0.40
CA GLY A 23 -1.12 2.41 -0.20
C GLY A 23 -2.37 3.27 -0.35
N THR A 24 -2.22 4.41 -1.00
CA THR A 24 -3.31 5.38 -1.17
C THR A 24 -4.14 5.06 -2.41
N PHE A 25 -3.57 5.31 -3.58
CA PHE A 25 -4.18 5.10 -4.88
C PHE A 25 -3.14 5.09 -6.00
N ASN A 26 -3.22 4.13 -6.92
CA ASN A 26 -2.50 4.14 -8.18
C ASN A 26 -3.48 4.27 -9.36
N PRO A 27 -3.60 5.46 -10.01
CA PRO A 27 -4.59 5.72 -11.05
C PRO A 27 -4.27 4.95 -12.34
N GLU A 28 -5.29 4.40 -13.00
CA GLU A 28 -5.18 3.85 -14.35
C GLU A 28 -5.22 5.00 -15.37
N THR A 29 -4.05 5.39 -15.87
CA THR A 29 -3.89 6.43 -16.90
C THR A 29 -2.86 6.01 -17.95
N ALA A 30 -2.93 6.62 -19.12
CA ALA A 30 -1.99 6.36 -20.21
C ALA A 30 -0.52 6.61 -19.82
N ASP A 31 -0.27 7.59 -18.94
CA ASP A 31 1.06 7.95 -18.46
C ASP A 31 1.55 7.10 -17.27
N ASN A 32 0.71 6.20 -16.75
CA ASN A 32 1.13 5.29 -15.69
C ASN A 32 1.79 4.05 -16.29
N ASP A 33 3.10 3.93 -16.14
CA ASP A 33 3.91 2.81 -16.64
C ASP A 33 4.14 1.71 -15.59
N ALA A 34 3.55 1.84 -14.39
CA ALA A 34 3.78 0.88 -13.32
C ALA A 34 3.21 -0.51 -13.69
N GLU A 35 4.07 -1.51 -13.80
CA GLU A 35 3.64 -2.90 -14.07
C GLU A 35 3.11 -3.63 -12.82
N PHE A 36 3.42 -3.09 -11.64
CA PHE A 36 3.00 -3.60 -10.34
C PHE A 36 3.03 -2.48 -9.27
N PHE A 37 2.43 -2.73 -8.10
CA PHE A 37 2.37 -1.77 -6.99
C PHE A 37 3.74 -1.15 -6.68
N TYR A 38 3.75 0.15 -6.38
CA TYR A 38 4.98 0.90 -6.08
C TYR A 38 6.05 0.81 -7.19
N GLY A 39 5.64 0.59 -8.45
CA GLY A 39 6.55 0.40 -9.59
C GLY A 39 7.24 1.67 -10.10
N ARG A 40 6.72 2.86 -9.76
CA ARG A 40 7.25 4.14 -10.25
C ARG A 40 8.67 4.41 -9.73
N SER A 41 9.50 5.03 -10.56
CA SER A 41 10.93 5.28 -10.32
C SER A 41 11.26 5.99 -9.00
N ARG A 42 10.38 6.90 -8.55
CA ARG A 42 10.56 7.65 -7.29
C ARG A 42 10.12 6.88 -6.05
N ASN A 43 9.67 5.63 -6.18
CA ASN A 43 9.33 4.79 -5.05
C ASN A 43 10.49 3.88 -4.64
N TYR A 44 10.62 3.62 -3.34
CA TYR A 44 11.69 2.82 -2.75
C TYR A 44 11.16 1.61 -1.98
N LEU A 45 9.87 1.27 -2.09
CA LEU A 45 9.33 0.10 -1.40
C LEU A 45 10.08 -1.17 -1.79
N TRP A 46 10.37 -1.35 -3.08
CA TRP A 46 11.10 -2.50 -3.59
C TRP A 46 12.60 -2.52 -3.23
N ARG A 47 13.10 -1.45 -2.60
CA ARG A 47 14.39 -1.47 -1.89
C ARG A 47 14.20 -1.82 -0.42
N LEU A 48 13.24 -1.16 0.24
CA LEU A 48 12.97 -1.32 1.67
C LEU A 48 12.56 -2.74 2.04
N LEU A 49 11.65 -3.35 1.27
CA LEU A 49 11.14 -4.69 1.54
C LEU A 49 12.26 -5.74 1.49
N PRO A 50 13.01 -5.94 0.38
CA PRO A 50 14.03 -6.97 0.33
C PRO A 50 15.16 -6.74 1.32
N THR A 51 15.58 -5.48 1.50
CA THR A 51 16.64 -5.14 2.47
C THR A 51 16.24 -5.51 3.90
N ALA A 52 14.98 -5.41 4.28
CA ALA A 52 14.51 -5.84 5.61
C ALA A 52 14.73 -7.35 5.85
N PHE A 53 14.73 -8.18 4.80
CA PHE A 53 14.96 -9.62 4.88
C PHE A 53 16.39 -10.03 4.47
N GLY A 54 17.32 -9.08 4.36
CA GLY A 54 18.70 -9.34 3.93
C GLY A 54 18.81 -9.79 2.46
N LYS A 55 17.82 -9.45 1.62
CA LYS A 55 17.76 -9.79 0.19
C LYS A 55 18.17 -8.60 -0.67
N ALA A 56 18.53 -8.88 -1.93
CA ALA A 56 18.92 -7.86 -2.91
C ALA A 56 17.76 -6.91 -3.25
N ASP A 57 18.09 -5.65 -3.53
CA ASP A 57 17.14 -4.61 -3.98
C ASP A 57 16.38 -5.08 -5.23
N LEU A 58 15.04 -4.96 -5.20
CA LEU A 58 14.13 -5.31 -6.30
C LEU A 58 13.59 -4.08 -7.03
N LYS A 59 14.10 -2.89 -6.75
CA LYS A 59 13.79 -1.69 -7.53
C LYS A 59 14.29 -1.87 -8.97
N GLY A 60 13.39 -1.70 -9.93
CA GLY A 60 13.66 -1.99 -11.34
C GLY A 60 13.64 -3.47 -11.72
N ALA A 61 13.42 -4.38 -10.76
CA ALA A 61 13.21 -5.80 -11.08
C ALA A 61 11.84 -6.04 -11.73
N SER A 62 11.75 -7.14 -12.47
CA SER A 62 10.52 -7.57 -13.13
C SER A 62 9.38 -7.83 -12.15
N LYS A 63 8.14 -7.70 -12.63
CA LYS A 63 6.92 -8.05 -11.88
C LYS A 63 7.01 -9.45 -11.27
N GLN A 64 7.52 -10.44 -12.01
CA GLN A 64 7.61 -11.81 -11.52
C GLN A 64 8.52 -11.93 -10.27
N LYS A 65 9.71 -11.29 -10.27
CA LYS A 65 10.60 -11.30 -9.10
C LYS A 65 9.94 -10.69 -7.86
N LYS A 66 9.15 -9.62 -8.06
CA LYS A 66 8.38 -8.98 -6.99
C LYS A 66 7.27 -9.89 -6.47
N LEU A 67 6.54 -10.56 -7.37
CA LEU A 67 5.52 -11.54 -7.00
C LEU A 67 6.11 -12.72 -6.22
N ASP A 68 7.24 -13.26 -6.67
CA ASP A 68 7.92 -14.37 -6.00
C ASP A 68 8.39 -13.95 -4.61
N PHE A 69 8.96 -12.75 -4.47
CA PHE A 69 9.37 -12.20 -3.19
C PHE A 69 8.20 -12.06 -2.20
N ILE A 70 7.09 -11.46 -2.63
CA ILE A 70 5.95 -11.26 -1.72
C ILE A 70 5.30 -12.60 -1.33
N ARG A 71 5.28 -13.59 -2.23
CA ARG A 71 4.83 -14.96 -1.90
C ARG A 71 5.75 -15.65 -0.91
N GLU A 72 7.07 -15.61 -1.12
CA GLU A 72 8.08 -16.18 -0.21
C GLU A 72 7.91 -15.63 1.21
N HIS A 73 7.69 -14.32 1.33
CA HIS A 73 7.59 -13.63 2.61
C HIS A 73 6.15 -13.43 3.12
N LYS A 74 5.14 -14.01 2.45
CA LYS A 74 3.70 -13.89 2.77
C LYS A 74 3.25 -12.43 2.97
N ILE A 75 3.76 -11.56 2.11
CA ILE A 75 3.38 -10.15 2.02
C ILE A 75 2.38 -10.02 0.89
N ASP A 76 1.43 -9.09 1.01
CA ASP A 76 0.66 -8.64 -0.13
C ASP A 76 0.36 -7.15 -0.07
N LEU A 77 -0.08 -6.60 -1.20
CA LEU A 77 -0.17 -5.17 -1.46
C LEU A 77 -1.57 -4.82 -1.95
N THR A 78 -2.14 -3.76 -1.40
CA THR A 78 -3.38 -3.16 -1.88
C THR A 78 -3.32 -1.65 -1.67
N ASP A 79 -4.27 -0.93 -2.25
CA ASP A 79 -4.50 0.49 -1.97
C ASP A 79 -5.87 0.69 -1.31
N LEU A 80 -6.04 1.84 -0.66
CA LEU A 80 -7.24 2.22 0.08
C LEU A 80 -8.41 2.62 -0.84
N ILE A 81 -8.08 3.12 -2.04
CA ILE A 81 -9.04 3.70 -2.99
C ILE A 81 -9.15 2.80 -4.22
N GLU A 82 -10.39 2.57 -4.67
CA GLU A 82 -10.67 1.85 -5.92
C GLU A 82 -10.96 2.82 -7.07
N GLU A 83 -11.56 3.96 -6.79
CA GLU A 83 -12.03 4.87 -7.82
C GLU A 83 -12.11 6.30 -7.31
N ILE A 84 -11.77 7.24 -8.19
CA ILE A 84 -11.94 8.67 -8.02
C ILE A 84 -12.66 9.27 -9.22
N GLN A 85 -13.23 10.45 -9.03
CA GLN A 85 -13.77 11.28 -10.11
C GLN A 85 -13.15 12.68 -10.06
N VAL A 86 -12.48 13.06 -11.15
CA VAL A 86 -11.65 14.27 -11.22
C VAL A 86 -12.01 15.13 -12.43
N GLU A 87 -11.55 16.38 -12.43
CA GLU A 87 -11.62 17.24 -13.61
C GLU A 87 -10.69 16.73 -14.73
N GLU A 88 -10.97 17.13 -15.98
CA GLU A 88 -10.09 16.83 -17.12
C GLU A 88 -8.70 17.43 -16.89
N GLY A 89 -7.65 16.64 -17.13
CA GLY A 89 -6.26 17.01 -16.86
C GLY A 89 -5.79 16.74 -15.41
N GLN A 90 -6.64 16.20 -14.52
CA GLN A 90 -6.28 15.82 -13.15
C GLN A 90 -6.16 14.29 -12.94
N GLU A 91 -6.29 13.50 -14.00
CA GLU A 91 -6.27 12.03 -13.97
C GLU A 91 -4.96 11.48 -13.42
N ALA A 92 -3.85 12.17 -13.70
CA ALA A 92 -2.51 11.84 -13.22
C ALA A 92 -2.09 12.65 -11.99
N ASN A 93 -3.02 13.26 -11.25
CA ASN A 93 -2.70 13.97 -10.01
C ASN A 93 -2.46 12.95 -8.88
N TYR A 94 -1.22 12.90 -8.38
CA TYR A 94 -0.80 12.02 -7.28
C TYR A 94 -0.76 12.71 -5.91
N TYR A 95 -1.27 13.95 -5.81
CA TYR A 95 -1.34 14.64 -4.53
C TYR A 95 -2.52 14.10 -3.73
N ASP A 96 -2.21 13.27 -2.75
CA ASP A 96 -3.20 12.63 -1.89
C ASP A 96 -4.22 13.61 -1.28
N GLY A 97 -3.83 14.84 -0.92
CA GLY A 97 -4.78 15.81 -0.34
C GLY A 97 -5.85 16.28 -1.32
N TYR A 98 -5.52 16.31 -2.62
CA TYR A 98 -6.51 16.48 -3.68
C TYR A 98 -7.33 15.20 -3.85
N ILE A 99 -6.66 14.05 -4.00
CA ILE A 99 -7.29 12.73 -4.21
C ILE A 99 -8.35 12.44 -3.12
N ASP A 100 -8.06 12.72 -1.85
CA ASP A 100 -8.93 12.46 -0.69
C ASP A 100 -10.34 13.04 -0.82
N ASN A 101 -10.47 14.15 -1.56
CA ASN A 101 -11.75 14.85 -1.79
C ASN A 101 -12.47 14.41 -3.08
N THR A 102 -11.85 13.52 -3.86
CA THR A 102 -12.35 13.07 -5.17
C THR A 102 -12.75 11.60 -5.18
N VAL A 103 -12.63 10.92 -4.03
CA VAL A 103 -12.92 9.48 -3.92
C VAL A 103 -14.39 9.20 -4.10
N THR A 104 -14.72 8.39 -5.10
CA THR A 104 -16.09 7.89 -5.34
C THR A 104 -16.27 6.47 -4.82
N ARG A 105 -15.19 5.67 -4.75
CA ARG A 105 -15.24 4.31 -4.20
C ARG A 105 -13.99 3.96 -3.40
N TRP A 106 -14.23 3.61 -2.13
CA TRP A 106 -13.24 3.05 -1.23
C TRP A 106 -13.16 1.54 -1.39
N LYS A 107 -11.97 0.96 -1.26
CA LYS A 107 -11.81 -0.49 -1.20
C LYS A 107 -12.34 -1.01 0.13
N ASN A 108 -13.07 -2.13 0.10
CA ASN A 108 -13.56 -2.75 1.34
C ASN A 108 -12.44 -3.57 2.02
N ILE A 109 -11.48 -2.86 2.62
CA ILE A 109 -10.32 -3.45 3.29
C ILE A 109 -10.73 -4.28 4.51
N ILE A 110 -11.79 -3.89 5.22
CA ILE A 110 -12.30 -4.66 6.38
C ILE A 110 -12.71 -6.05 5.94
N SER A 111 -13.55 -6.17 4.90
CA SER A 111 -13.94 -7.47 4.36
C SER A 111 -12.75 -8.24 3.79
N LEU A 112 -11.79 -7.56 3.14
CA LEU A 112 -10.55 -8.22 2.71
C LEU A 112 -9.79 -8.84 3.89
N ILE A 113 -9.59 -8.10 4.99
CA ILE A 113 -8.93 -8.62 6.21
C ILE A 113 -9.65 -9.85 6.75
N ASP A 114 -10.98 -9.88 6.68
CA ASP A 114 -11.77 -11.03 7.15
C ASP A 114 -11.55 -12.31 6.32
N THR A 115 -11.06 -12.19 5.08
CA THR A 115 -10.70 -13.34 4.23
C THR A 115 -9.28 -13.87 4.47
N LEU A 116 -8.47 -13.21 5.31
CA LEU A 116 -7.06 -13.53 5.52
C LEU A 116 -6.83 -14.14 6.92
N PRO A 117 -7.01 -15.47 7.09
CA PRO A 117 -6.97 -16.10 8.40
C PRO A 117 -5.59 -16.05 9.09
N ASN A 118 -4.53 -15.88 8.32
CA ASN A 118 -3.15 -15.84 8.81
C ASN A 118 -2.61 -14.42 8.97
N LEU A 119 -3.43 -13.39 8.76
CA LEU A 119 -2.97 -12.01 8.78
C LEU A 119 -2.48 -11.64 10.18
N LYS A 120 -1.21 -11.27 10.30
CA LYS A 120 -0.56 -10.89 11.57
C LYS A 120 -0.46 -9.38 11.71
N ARG A 121 -0.26 -8.69 10.59
CA ARG A 121 -0.05 -7.24 10.59
C ARG A 121 -0.50 -6.55 9.31
N VAL A 122 -0.85 -5.29 9.48
CA VAL A 122 -1.26 -4.37 8.43
C VAL A 122 -0.48 -3.08 8.59
N CYS A 123 -0.03 -2.48 7.49
CA CYS A 123 0.46 -1.11 7.53
C CYS A 123 -0.14 -0.22 6.47
N PHE A 124 -0.17 1.08 6.76
CA PHE A 124 -0.46 2.11 5.78
C PHE A 124 0.82 2.88 5.46
N THR A 125 1.10 3.12 4.19
CA THR A 125 2.38 3.68 3.72
C THR A 125 2.50 5.21 3.84
N ARG A 126 1.86 5.80 4.86
CA ARG A 126 1.92 7.23 5.19
C ARG A 126 1.62 7.46 6.68
N LYS A 127 2.28 8.48 7.27
CA LYS A 127 2.15 8.87 8.69
C LYS A 127 1.38 10.16 8.98
N THR A 128 1.31 11.06 8.00
CA THR A 128 0.70 12.39 8.17
C THR A 128 -0.70 12.39 7.58
N PHE A 129 -1.68 12.91 8.32
CA PHE A 129 -3.09 12.80 7.94
C PHE A 129 -3.85 14.13 7.91
N SER A 130 -3.16 15.25 8.12
CA SER A 130 -3.79 16.58 8.26
C SER A 130 -4.55 17.02 7.01
N ASP A 131 -4.07 16.63 5.84
CA ASP A 131 -4.59 16.97 4.51
C ASP A 131 -5.39 15.82 3.88
N ILE A 132 -5.63 14.72 4.61
CA ILE A 132 -6.39 13.55 4.10
C ILE A 132 -7.42 13.03 5.13
N PRO A 133 -8.37 13.88 5.58
CA PRO A 133 -9.34 13.51 6.61
C PRO A 133 -10.23 12.30 6.23
N ASN A 134 -10.57 12.11 4.95
CA ASN A 134 -11.45 11.01 4.54
C ASN A 134 -10.72 9.65 4.59
N MET A 135 -9.49 9.59 4.06
CA MET A 135 -8.60 8.44 4.21
C MET A 135 -8.32 8.16 5.68
N LYS A 136 -8.09 9.20 6.50
CA LYS A 136 -7.88 9.04 7.95
C LYS A 136 -9.08 8.36 8.61
N LYS A 137 -10.31 8.71 8.22
CA LYS A 137 -11.53 8.06 8.73
C LYS A 137 -11.54 6.57 8.37
N GLN A 138 -11.31 6.22 7.10
CA GLN A 138 -11.25 4.82 6.66
C GLN A 138 -10.16 4.03 7.41
N LEU A 139 -8.97 4.60 7.55
CA LEU A 139 -7.86 3.97 8.28
C LEU A 139 -8.16 3.79 9.77
N SER A 140 -8.93 4.69 10.38
CA SER A 140 -9.34 4.55 11.78
C SER A 140 -10.29 3.36 11.97
N GLU A 141 -11.19 3.14 11.00
CA GLU A 141 -12.10 1.99 11.00
C GLU A 141 -11.33 0.67 10.77
N ILE A 142 -10.39 0.66 9.81
CA ILE A 142 -9.51 -0.49 9.55
C ILE A 142 -8.64 -0.80 10.77
N GLN A 143 -8.04 0.20 11.40
CA GLN A 143 -7.22 0.02 12.60
C GLN A 143 -8.04 -0.55 13.76
N LYS A 144 -9.25 -0.03 13.99
CA LYS A 144 -10.17 -0.56 15.00
C LYS A 144 -10.49 -2.04 14.73
N HIS A 145 -10.76 -2.39 13.48
CA HIS A 145 -11.00 -3.79 13.08
C HIS A 145 -9.79 -4.68 13.33
N CYS A 146 -8.59 -4.23 12.94
CA CYS A 146 -7.34 -4.96 13.20
C CYS A 146 -7.15 -5.20 14.70
N ASN A 147 -7.32 -4.17 15.53
CA ASN A 147 -7.19 -4.27 16.98
C ASN A 147 -8.16 -5.30 17.58
N ASN A 148 -9.41 -5.31 17.13
CA ASN A 148 -10.41 -6.28 17.58
C ASN A 148 -10.05 -7.73 17.23
N LYS A 149 -9.25 -7.94 16.18
CA LYS A 149 -8.77 -9.26 15.73
C LYS A 149 -7.37 -9.60 16.24
N GLY A 150 -6.75 -8.74 17.05
CA GLY A 150 -5.37 -8.92 17.51
C GLY A 150 -4.32 -8.77 16.41
N ILE A 151 -4.64 -8.09 15.32
CA ILE A 151 -3.77 -7.83 14.18
C ILE A 151 -3.03 -6.51 14.43
N ALA A 152 -1.70 -6.52 14.33
CA ALA A 152 -0.90 -5.30 14.51
C ALA A 152 -1.16 -4.32 13.35
N PHE A 153 -1.45 -3.05 13.67
CA PHE A 153 -1.64 -2.01 12.67
C PHE A 153 -0.66 -0.85 12.88
N GLN A 154 0.02 -0.40 11.82
CA GLN A 154 0.93 0.73 11.91
C GLN A 154 0.91 1.63 10.65
N ALA A 155 0.90 2.94 10.87
CA ALA A 155 1.20 3.92 9.83
C ALA A 155 2.74 4.10 9.70
N LEU A 156 3.30 3.82 8.52
CA LEU A 156 4.74 3.84 8.25
C LEU A 156 5.16 5.07 7.44
N THR A 157 6.42 5.47 7.60
CA THR A 157 6.99 6.54 6.76
C THR A 157 6.94 6.11 5.28
N THR A 158 6.41 6.99 4.43
CA THR A 158 6.18 6.67 3.01
C THR A 158 7.44 6.19 2.29
N PRO A 159 7.35 5.15 1.44
CA PRO A 159 8.47 4.68 0.64
C PRO A 159 8.77 5.61 -0.56
N ALA A 160 7.97 6.65 -0.79
CA ALA A 160 8.18 7.57 -1.90
C ALA A 160 9.37 8.53 -1.70
N ARG A 161 9.82 9.11 -2.83
CA ARG A 161 10.80 10.18 -3.02
C ARG A 161 12.26 9.83 -2.78
N PHE A 162 12.64 9.38 -1.59
CA PHE A 162 14.04 9.10 -1.23
C PHE A 162 14.17 7.97 -0.22
N TYR A 163 15.29 7.25 -0.32
CA TYR A 163 15.73 6.27 0.67
C TYR A 163 16.44 6.96 1.85
N ARG A 164 16.22 6.47 3.06
CA ARG A 164 16.93 6.87 4.29
C ARG A 164 17.08 5.66 5.21
N GLU A 165 18.14 5.63 6.02
CA GLU A 165 18.40 4.53 6.96
C GLU A 165 17.36 4.42 8.07
N ASP A 166 16.91 5.54 8.64
CA ASP A 166 15.84 5.53 9.66
C ASP A 166 14.53 4.96 9.10
N LYS A 167 14.22 5.25 7.83
CA LYS A 167 13.09 4.64 7.11
C LYS A 167 13.30 3.14 6.96
N GLN A 168 14.49 2.70 6.58
CA GLN A 168 14.81 1.27 6.52
C GLN A 168 14.61 0.60 7.88
N THR A 169 15.16 1.17 8.95
CA THR A 169 15.02 0.65 10.31
C THR A 169 13.56 0.54 10.73
N GLU A 170 12.74 1.55 10.47
CA GLU A 170 11.31 1.49 10.75
C GLU A 170 10.62 0.34 10.00
N TRP A 171 10.84 0.24 8.69
CA TRP A 171 10.24 -0.80 7.87
C TRP A 171 10.71 -2.19 8.31
N THR A 172 12.01 -2.38 8.58
CA THR A 172 12.56 -3.63 9.11
C THR A 172 11.92 -4.00 10.44
N ASN A 173 11.77 -3.06 11.37
CA ASN A 173 11.12 -3.32 12.66
C ASN A 173 9.67 -3.78 12.47
N PHE A 174 8.88 -3.11 11.63
CA PHE A 174 7.51 -3.54 11.36
C PHE A 174 7.44 -4.94 10.71
N LEU A 175 8.34 -5.24 9.78
CA LEU A 175 8.34 -6.50 9.02
C LEU A 175 8.89 -7.69 9.83
N LEU A 176 9.76 -7.46 10.81
CA LEU A 176 10.40 -8.54 11.57
C LEU A 176 9.89 -8.67 13.01
N ASN A 177 9.44 -7.60 13.68
CA ASN A 177 9.15 -7.61 15.13
C ASN A 177 7.76 -8.14 15.51
N GLY A 178 7.28 -9.18 14.82
CA GLY A 178 6.12 -9.99 15.23
C GLY A 178 6.42 -11.50 15.30
N ASN A 179 7.71 -11.86 15.31
CA ASN A 179 8.22 -13.23 15.48
C ASN A 179 8.87 -13.45 16.86
N LYS A 180 8.48 -12.66 17.87
CA LYS A 180 8.86 -12.89 19.27
C LYS A 180 7.65 -13.36 20.05
#